data_AF-A0A317ZKM4-F1
#
_entry.id   AF-A0A317ZKM4-F1
#
_cell.length_a   1.000
_cell.length_b   1.000
_cell.length_c   1.000
_cell.angle_alpha   90.00
_cell.angle_beta   90.00
_cell.angle_gamma   90.00
#
_symmetry.space_group_name_H-M   'P 1'
#
loop_
_entity.id
_entity.type
_entity.pdbx_description
1 polymer ?
#
loop_
_entity_poly.entity_id
_entity_poly.type
_entity_poly.pdbx_seq_one_letter_code
_entity_poly.pdbx_strand_id
1 'polypeptide(L)'
;MGATEASAEVGVPVADALGAQYLTLIAVAEVHLDIDRFRRVASEAAQFCHKNKLLSEIAAAPEAIQALVEGNRAYAEAITAFEAVLQHEKNETTLIRRIIKLHSEIYEGVGLYQFVWYALLSGMKQKPFHKLVMEGATGAANTLLNSEIAPWFQGSDAYLRHAGQHGGAFSIVDGRVLFKLDKPREPMRVEEVIDTIFTFFESLAATSWALSNALSNAGIEVPTPDADAAYIGMSKFKTAALWLSDRGEGVCRSEEKDNAWEFDLDGVGGVSEIALTLAMAEGTLPHQISVQRHASTDPWLEIPLDMYIAHADMLSAEHTPSEFLISLLKLRASCHSGSQPLAGSGDFRYAIAVLGLFILNSDVTMIRHIRQVEVLARNAGDLDAIKLIHEILLQSRVKDRHAAHRLKAQLNEYVRELELNLPESTRVRIQR
;
A
#
# COMPACT_ATOMS: atom_id res chain seq x y z
N MET A 1 -7.76 -5.32 4.05
CA MET A 1 -8.07 -6.02 5.32
C MET A 1 -8.77 -5.06 6.26
N GLY A 2 -9.79 -5.50 6.99
CA GLY A 2 -10.27 -4.80 8.20
C GLY A 2 -11.04 -3.50 8.01
N ALA A 3 -11.17 -2.94 6.81
CA ALA A 3 -11.86 -1.65 6.60
C ALA A 3 -13.33 -1.70 7.00
N THR A 4 -14.07 -2.74 6.59
CA THR A 4 -15.48 -2.92 6.95
C THR A 4 -15.66 -3.13 8.45
N GLU A 5 -14.80 -3.94 9.06
CA GLU A 5 -14.81 -4.23 10.51
C GLU A 5 -14.49 -2.98 11.31
N ALA A 6 -13.38 -2.31 10.99
CA ALA A 6 -12.99 -1.04 11.59
C ALA A 6 -14.09 0.02 11.42
N SER A 7 -14.68 0.14 10.22
CA SER A 7 -15.77 1.09 9.97
C SER A 7 -16.99 0.83 10.84
N ALA A 8 -17.34 -0.44 11.06
CA ALA A 8 -18.46 -0.83 11.93
C ALA A 8 -18.17 -0.48 13.40
N GLU A 9 -16.93 -0.62 13.84
CA GLU A 9 -16.50 -0.36 15.21
C GLU A 9 -16.36 1.14 15.51
N VAL A 10 -15.77 1.92 14.59
CA VAL A 10 -15.54 3.36 14.79
C VAL A 10 -16.72 4.24 14.35
N GLY A 11 -17.64 3.69 13.56
CA GLY A 11 -18.85 4.40 13.11
C GLY A 11 -18.61 5.46 12.03
N VAL A 12 -17.50 5.40 11.32
CA VAL A 12 -17.17 6.23 10.14
C VAL A 12 -16.51 5.38 9.05
N PRO A 13 -16.54 5.79 7.77
CA PRO A 13 -15.81 5.09 6.72
C PRO A 13 -14.31 4.96 7.05
N VAL A 14 -13.72 3.80 6.77
CA VAL A 14 -12.29 3.53 6.94
C VAL A 14 -11.68 3.12 5.60
N ALA A 15 -10.55 3.72 5.24
CA ALA A 15 -9.80 3.35 4.04
C ALA A 15 -9.14 1.97 4.20
N ASP A 16 -9.00 1.22 3.10
CA ASP A 16 -8.52 -0.18 3.11
C ASP A 16 -7.17 -0.38 3.83
N ALA A 17 -6.19 0.48 3.56
CA ALA A 17 -4.89 0.43 4.21
C ALA A 17 -4.97 0.71 5.72
N LEU A 18 -5.87 1.60 6.13
CA LEU A 18 -6.05 2.00 7.52
C LEU A 18 -6.92 1.03 8.31
N GLY A 19 -7.74 0.22 7.62
CA GLY A 19 -8.41 -0.93 8.23
C GLY A 19 -7.40 -1.98 8.72
N ALA A 20 -6.39 -2.29 7.91
CA ALA A 20 -5.33 -3.22 8.30
C ALA A 20 -4.48 -2.67 9.47
N GLN A 21 -4.16 -1.37 9.40
CA GLN A 21 -3.43 -0.69 10.48
C GLN A 21 -4.23 -0.69 11.79
N TYR A 22 -5.55 -0.45 11.72
CA TYR A 22 -6.42 -0.46 12.89
C TYR A 22 -6.43 -1.82 13.60
N LEU A 23 -6.62 -2.91 12.85
CA LEU A 23 -6.61 -4.26 13.41
C LEU A 23 -5.26 -4.61 14.04
N THR A 24 -4.16 -4.17 13.41
CA THR A 24 -2.81 -4.34 13.98
C THR A 24 -2.68 -3.61 15.31
N LEU A 25 -3.17 -2.36 15.39
CA LEU A 25 -3.14 -1.57 16.62
C LEU A 25 -4.04 -2.17 17.71
N ILE A 26 -5.18 -2.76 17.36
CA ILE A 26 -6.02 -3.52 18.28
C ILE A 26 -5.26 -4.73 18.84
N ALA A 27 -4.62 -5.53 17.98
CA ALA A 27 -3.87 -6.70 18.43
C ALA A 27 -2.70 -6.31 19.36
N VAL A 28 -2.00 -5.22 19.05
CA VAL A 28 -0.98 -4.66 19.95
C VAL A 28 -1.60 -4.23 21.27
N ALA A 29 -2.76 -3.56 21.22
CA ALA A 29 -3.44 -3.08 22.41
C ALA A 29 -3.94 -4.22 23.30
N GLU A 30 -4.45 -5.30 22.71
CA GLU A 30 -4.88 -6.52 23.42
C GLU A 30 -3.78 -7.16 24.27
N VAL A 31 -2.54 -7.11 23.78
CA VAL A 31 -1.42 -7.79 24.43
C VAL A 31 -0.69 -6.86 25.40
N HIS A 32 -0.59 -5.56 25.07
CA HIS A 32 0.33 -4.65 25.73
C HIS A 32 -0.29 -3.41 26.36
N LEU A 33 -1.55 -3.09 26.06
CA LEU A 33 -2.18 -1.80 26.38
C LEU A 33 -3.62 -2.00 26.93
N ASP A 34 -4.34 -0.90 27.15
CA ASP A 34 -5.79 -0.91 27.41
C ASP A 34 -6.59 -0.86 26.10
N ILE A 35 -7.09 -2.03 25.68
CA ILE A 35 -7.89 -2.20 24.46
C ILE A 35 -9.20 -1.39 24.48
N ASP A 36 -9.91 -1.35 25.61
CA ASP A 36 -11.22 -0.70 25.70
C ASP A 36 -11.05 0.81 25.57
N ARG A 37 -10.00 1.33 26.19
CA ARG A 37 -9.61 2.73 26.02
C ARG A 37 -9.18 3.03 24.59
N PHE A 38 -8.31 2.21 23.99
CA PHE A 38 -7.87 2.41 22.61
C PHE A 38 -9.06 2.50 21.65
N ARG A 39 -9.97 1.52 21.71
CA ARG A 39 -11.19 1.48 20.88
C ARG A 39 -12.04 2.73 21.04
N ARG A 40 -12.29 3.13 22.28
CA ARG A 40 -13.08 4.32 22.61
C ARG A 40 -12.43 5.58 22.04
N VAL A 41 -11.14 5.81 22.28
CA VAL A 41 -10.43 7.00 21.79
C VAL A 41 -10.38 7.00 20.26
N ALA A 42 -10.05 5.88 19.63
CA ALA A 42 -10.00 5.78 18.17
C ALA A 42 -11.36 6.09 17.53
N SER A 43 -12.45 5.55 18.10
CA SER A 43 -13.82 5.80 17.64
C SER A 43 -14.23 7.27 17.80
N GLU A 44 -14.08 7.83 19.01
CA GLU A 44 -14.44 9.23 19.31
C GLU A 44 -13.62 10.22 18.46
N ALA A 45 -12.30 10.01 18.37
CA ALA A 45 -11.42 10.86 17.57
C ALA A 45 -11.70 10.73 16.07
N ALA A 46 -11.94 9.52 15.55
CA ALA A 46 -12.25 9.33 14.13
C ALA A 46 -13.57 10.02 13.74
N GLN A 47 -14.60 9.90 14.58
CA GLN A 47 -15.86 10.61 14.38
C GLN A 47 -15.68 12.14 14.43
N PHE A 48 -14.86 12.62 15.35
CA PHE A 48 -14.55 14.04 15.47
C PHE A 48 -13.83 14.56 14.21
N CYS A 49 -12.73 13.92 13.80
CA CYS A 49 -11.96 14.33 12.63
C CYS A 49 -12.79 14.24 11.34
N HIS A 50 -13.57 13.17 11.16
CA HIS A 50 -14.40 12.97 9.97
C HIS A 50 -15.48 14.04 9.80
N LYS A 51 -16.08 14.53 10.90
CA LYS A 51 -17.11 15.58 10.87
C LYS A 51 -16.52 16.99 10.87
N ASN A 52 -15.20 17.14 10.99
CA ASN A 52 -14.57 18.43 11.21
C ASN A 52 -14.38 19.20 9.90
N LYS A 53 -15.02 20.38 9.81
CA LYS A 53 -14.95 21.24 8.61
C LYS A 53 -13.57 21.89 8.40
N LEU A 54 -12.77 22.00 9.45
CA LEU A 54 -11.43 22.60 9.38
C LEU A 54 -10.37 21.63 8.85
N LEU A 55 -10.68 20.34 8.70
CA LEU A 55 -9.71 19.32 8.28
C LEU A 55 -9.02 19.69 6.96
N SER A 56 -9.80 19.97 5.91
CA SER A 56 -9.27 20.35 4.60
C SER A 56 -8.59 21.72 4.61
N GLU A 57 -9.04 22.64 5.47
CA GLU A 57 -8.43 23.96 5.61
C GLU A 57 -7.03 23.87 6.23
N ILE A 58 -6.87 23.07 7.29
CA ILE A 58 -5.57 22.85 7.95
C ILE A 58 -4.63 22.08 7.00
N ALA A 59 -5.15 21.06 6.31
CA ALA A 59 -4.39 20.26 5.35
C ALA A 59 -3.89 21.06 4.13
N ALA A 60 -4.58 22.14 3.76
CA ALA A 60 -4.15 23.02 2.68
C ALA A 60 -2.84 23.77 2.99
N ALA A 61 -2.43 23.84 4.26
CA ALA A 61 -1.11 24.35 4.65
C ALA A 61 -0.05 23.26 4.44
N PRO A 62 0.91 23.42 3.50
CA PRO A 62 1.89 22.38 3.19
C PRO A 62 2.71 21.96 4.42
N GLU A 63 2.99 22.89 5.33
CA GLU A 63 3.71 22.61 6.57
C GLU A 63 2.98 21.64 7.51
N ALA A 64 1.65 21.54 7.44
CA ALA A 64 0.85 20.71 8.33
C ALA A 64 0.93 19.22 7.95
N ILE A 65 0.92 18.93 6.64
CA ILE A 65 1.11 17.57 6.11
C ILE A 65 2.57 17.16 6.26
N GLN A 66 3.51 18.05 5.91
CA GLN A 66 4.95 17.77 6.05
C GLN A 66 5.32 17.41 7.50
N ALA A 67 4.74 18.09 8.48
CA ALA A 67 4.94 17.78 9.89
C ALA A 67 4.46 16.36 10.27
N LEU A 68 3.36 15.86 9.69
CA LEU A 68 2.93 14.48 9.91
C LEU A 68 3.92 13.46 9.32
N VAL A 69 4.48 13.75 8.14
CA VAL A 69 5.52 12.92 7.51
C VAL A 69 6.76 12.88 8.41
N GLU A 70 7.24 14.04 8.87
CA GLU A 70 8.38 14.15 9.77
C GLU A 70 8.13 13.44 11.10
N GLY A 71 6.91 13.52 11.63
CA GLY A 71 6.52 12.81 12.84
C GLY A 71 6.52 11.30 12.66
N ASN A 72 5.99 10.78 11.55
CA ASN A 72 6.01 9.35 11.26
C ASN A 72 7.45 8.80 11.16
N ARG A 73 8.35 9.57 10.53
CA ARG A 73 9.78 9.23 10.49
C ARG A 73 10.43 9.27 11.88
N ALA A 74 10.17 10.31 12.67
CA ALA A 74 10.71 10.40 14.02
C ALA A 74 10.22 9.25 14.93
N TYR A 75 8.95 8.84 14.77
CA TYR A 75 8.39 7.67 15.47
C TYR A 75 9.17 6.40 15.12
N ALA A 76 9.34 6.16 13.83
CA ALA A 76 10.07 5.03 13.29
C ALA A 76 11.51 4.92 13.81
N GLU A 77 12.25 6.03 13.76
CA GLU A 77 13.62 6.13 14.25
C GLU A 77 13.68 5.84 15.75
N ALA A 78 12.77 6.43 16.53
CA ALA A 78 12.72 6.25 17.98
C ALA A 78 12.43 4.80 18.40
N ILE A 79 11.47 4.14 17.74
CA ILE A 79 11.14 2.73 18.00
C ILE A 79 12.29 1.81 17.62
N THR A 80 12.85 1.98 16.42
CA THR A 80 13.98 1.15 15.95
C THR A 80 15.20 1.28 16.89
N ALA A 81 15.51 2.51 17.30
CA ALA A 81 16.58 2.75 18.26
C ALA A 81 16.30 2.11 19.63
N PHE A 82 15.05 2.13 20.07
CA PHE A 82 14.65 1.52 21.33
C PHE A 82 14.68 0.00 21.31
N GLU A 83 14.22 -0.63 20.23
CA GLU A 83 14.30 -2.09 20.06
C GLU A 83 15.75 -2.59 20.13
N ALA A 84 16.68 -1.89 19.48
CA ALA A 84 18.10 -2.21 19.55
C ALA A 84 18.65 -2.14 20.99
N VAL A 85 18.14 -1.23 21.81
CA VAL A 85 18.49 -1.13 23.23
C VAL A 85 17.90 -2.29 24.04
N LEU A 86 16.63 -2.63 23.81
CA LEU A 86 15.94 -3.72 24.51
C LEU A 86 16.62 -5.09 24.31
N GLN A 87 17.21 -5.33 23.14
CA GLN A 87 17.89 -6.60 22.84
C GLN A 87 19.18 -6.80 23.66
N HIS A 88 19.77 -5.74 24.21
CA HIS A 88 21.10 -5.79 24.82
C HIS A 88 21.14 -5.32 26.28
N GLU A 89 20.22 -4.44 26.69
CA GLU A 89 20.20 -3.89 28.04
C GLU A 89 19.53 -4.84 29.03
N LYS A 90 20.23 -5.18 30.11
CA LYS A 90 19.76 -6.10 31.17
C LYS A 90 19.54 -5.40 32.50
N ASN A 91 20.00 -4.15 32.64
CA ASN A 91 19.81 -3.38 33.85
C ASN A 91 18.45 -2.67 33.84
N GLU A 92 17.57 -3.06 34.76
CA GLU A 92 16.22 -2.52 34.89
C GLU A 92 16.18 -0.99 35.09
N THR A 93 17.08 -0.44 35.92
CA THR A 93 17.19 1.02 36.11
C THR A 93 17.57 1.74 34.82
N THR A 94 18.47 1.16 34.02
CA THR A 94 18.82 1.70 32.72
C THR A 94 17.67 1.58 31.73
N LEU A 95 16.95 0.45 31.72
CA LEU A 95 15.77 0.25 30.88
C LEU A 95 14.70 1.31 31.17
N ILE A 96 14.35 1.53 32.44
CA ILE A 96 13.36 2.55 32.83
C ILE A 96 13.82 3.95 32.38
N ARG A 97 15.11 4.27 32.55
CA ARG A 97 15.65 5.54 32.05
C ARG A 97 15.52 5.67 30.54
N ARG A 98 15.72 4.59 29.78
CA ARG A 98 15.59 4.56 28.33
C ARG A 98 14.12 4.68 27.89
N ILE A 99 13.19 4.04 28.59
CA ILE A 99 11.75 4.17 28.36
C ILE A 99 11.27 5.61 28.57
N ILE A 100 11.68 6.27 29.66
CA ILE A 100 11.33 7.69 29.92
C ILE A 100 11.92 8.61 28.84
N LYS A 101 13.13 8.32 28.35
CA LYS A 101 13.74 9.05 27.23
C LYS A 101 12.98 8.85 25.92
N LEU A 102 12.65 7.59 25.58
CA LEU A 102 11.85 7.27 24.40
C LEU A 102 10.52 8.01 24.43
N HIS A 103 9.80 7.98 25.56
CA HIS A 103 8.58 8.74 25.74
C HIS A 103 8.79 10.22 25.39
N SER A 104 9.86 10.85 25.91
CA SER A 104 10.14 12.25 25.61
C SER A 104 10.49 12.49 24.14
N GLU A 105 11.19 11.57 23.48
CA GLU A 105 11.53 11.67 22.05
C GLU A 105 10.27 11.59 21.20
N ILE A 106 9.37 10.63 21.47
CA ILE A 106 8.10 10.47 20.78
C ILE A 106 7.16 11.65 21.07
N TYR A 107 7.14 12.15 22.31
CA TYR A 107 6.33 13.32 22.69
C TYR A 107 6.67 14.56 21.85
N GLU A 108 7.95 14.77 21.55
CA GLU A 108 8.42 15.89 20.72
C GLU A 108 8.30 15.61 19.23
N GLY A 109 8.73 14.42 18.80
CA GLY A 109 8.80 14.06 17.39
C GLY A 109 7.42 13.84 16.77
N VAL A 110 6.49 13.24 17.53
CA VAL A 110 5.16 12.85 17.04
C VAL A 110 4.06 13.60 17.77
N GLY A 111 4.13 13.60 19.10
CA GLY A 111 3.12 14.20 19.98
C GLY A 111 2.88 15.66 19.65
N LEU A 112 3.95 16.47 19.48
CA LEU A 112 3.86 17.88 19.09
C LEU A 112 2.91 18.12 17.92
N TYR A 113 3.13 17.43 16.81
CA TYR A 113 2.37 17.63 15.58
C TYR A 113 0.92 17.18 15.76
N GLN A 114 0.69 16.06 16.43
CA GLN A 114 -0.65 15.61 16.77
C GLN A 114 -1.37 16.62 17.66
N PHE A 115 -0.72 17.15 18.69
CA PHE A 115 -1.34 18.12 19.58
C PHE A 115 -1.72 19.41 18.85
N VAL A 116 -0.88 19.89 17.93
CA VAL A 116 -1.18 21.08 17.11
C VAL A 116 -2.37 20.81 16.20
N TRP A 117 -2.42 19.67 15.51
CA TRP A 117 -3.53 19.29 14.64
C TRP A 117 -4.86 19.28 15.41
N TYR A 118 -4.93 18.60 16.55
CA TYR A 118 -6.15 18.54 17.34
C TYR A 118 -6.51 19.87 18.00
N ALA A 119 -5.54 20.71 18.36
CA ALA A 119 -5.80 22.05 18.90
C ALA A 119 -6.39 23.00 17.84
N LEU A 120 -6.01 22.83 16.57
CA LEU A 120 -6.58 23.54 15.44
C LEU A 120 -7.97 23.01 15.07
N LEU A 121 -8.12 21.69 14.92
CA LEU A 121 -9.40 21.05 14.59
C LEU A 121 -10.48 21.40 15.61
N SER A 122 -10.14 21.47 16.89
CA SER A 122 -11.07 21.84 17.96
C SER A 122 -11.36 23.34 18.06
N GLY A 123 -10.70 24.18 17.26
CA GLY A 123 -10.85 25.64 17.29
C GLY A 123 -10.27 26.30 18.54
N MET A 124 -9.56 25.56 19.41
CA MET A 124 -8.93 26.10 20.63
C MET A 124 -7.75 27.01 20.31
N LYS A 125 -7.15 26.83 19.14
CA LYS A 125 -6.11 27.69 18.57
C LYS A 125 -6.49 28.07 17.15
N GLN A 126 -6.16 29.29 16.75
CA GLN A 126 -6.41 29.82 15.39
C GLN A 126 -5.13 30.40 14.76
N LYS A 127 -3.98 30.21 15.41
CA LYS A 127 -2.70 30.66 14.86
C LYS A 127 -2.28 29.73 13.72
N PRO A 128 -1.50 30.23 12.73
CA PRO A 128 -0.91 29.38 11.70
C PRO A 128 -0.15 28.18 12.28
N PHE A 129 -0.22 27.03 11.61
CA PHE A 129 0.33 25.75 12.06
C PHE A 129 1.79 25.87 12.53
N HIS A 130 2.67 26.43 11.70
CA HIS A 130 4.09 26.60 12.03
C HIS A 130 4.34 27.43 13.30
N LYS A 131 3.48 28.41 13.60
CA LYS A 131 3.62 29.22 14.83
C LYS A 131 3.27 28.39 16.07
N LEU A 132 2.29 27.51 15.98
CA LEU A 132 1.93 26.61 17.08
C LEU A 132 3.02 25.56 17.31
N VAL A 133 3.64 25.04 16.24
CA VAL A 133 4.81 24.17 16.34
C VAL A 133 5.96 24.87 17.09
N MET A 134 6.25 26.13 16.77
CA MET A 134 7.28 26.92 17.44
C MET A 134 6.98 27.20 18.93
N GLU A 135 5.71 27.16 19.35
CA GLU A 135 5.33 27.29 20.78
C GLU A 135 5.65 26.03 21.60
N GLY A 136 5.94 24.91 20.94
CA GLY A 136 6.40 23.67 21.53
C GLY A 136 5.28 22.76 22.09
N ALA A 137 5.65 21.50 22.35
CA ALA A 137 4.68 20.42 22.58
C ALA A 137 3.86 20.61 23.85
N THR A 138 4.48 21.11 24.93
CA THR A 138 3.80 21.32 26.21
C THR A 138 2.67 22.35 26.14
N GLY A 139 2.82 23.41 25.36
CA GLY A 139 1.76 24.42 25.20
C GLY A 139 0.54 23.84 24.49
N ALA A 140 0.77 23.07 23.43
CA ALA A 140 -0.28 22.40 22.67
C ALA A 140 -0.95 21.31 23.52
N ALA A 141 -0.18 20.42 24.16
CA ALA A 141 -0.70 19.36 25.01
C ALA A 141 -1.53 19.91 26.20
N ASN A 142 -1.04 20.94 26.89
CA ASN A 142 -1.80 21.57 27.98
C ASN A 142 -3.12 22.18 27.50
N THR A 143 -3.19 22.67 26.27
CA THR A 143 -4.45 23.18 25.70
C THR A 143 -5.46 22.04 25.59
N LEU A 144 -5.02 20.89 25.08
CA LEU A 144 -5.87 19.71 24.89
C LEU A 144 -6.28 19.06 26.21
N LEU A 145 -5.36 18.94 27.18
CA LEU A 145 -5.62 18.37 28.50
C LEU A 145 -6.64 19.18 29.32
N ASN A 146 -6.85 20.47 29.00
CA ASN A 146 -7.81 21.35 29.67
C ASN A 146 -9.08 21.56 28.84
N SER A 147 -9.45 20.59 28.01
CA SER A 147 -10.54 20.72 27.05
C SER A 147 -11.51 19.55 27.06
N GLU A 148 -12.57 19.64 26.26
CA GLU A 148 -13.57 18.55 26.13
C GLU A 148 -12.97 17.26 25.58
N ILE A 149 -11.90 17.35 24.78
CA ILE A 149 -11.21 16.19 24.19
C ILE A 149 -10.03 15.71 25.06
N ALA A 150 -9.86 16.24 26.27
CA ALA A 150 -8.83 15.81 27.21
C ALA A 150 -8.77 14.29 27.45
N PRO A 151 -9.90 13.54 27.50
CA PRO A 151 -9.86 12.08 27.64
C PRO A 151 -9.11 11.34 26.52
N TRP A 152 -8.84 11.98 25.38
CA TRP A 152 -8.09 11.38 24.27
C TRP A 152 -6.58 11.53 24.43
N PHE A 153 -6.13 12.42 25.31
CA PHE A 153 -4.71 12.80 25.46
C PHE A 153 -4.15 12.47 26.84
N GLN A 154 -4.77 11.55 27.60
CA GLN A 154 -4.23 11.17 28.91
C GLN A 154 -2.82 10.59 28.75
N GLY A 155 -1.96 10.80 29.76
CA GLY A 155 -0.53 10.48 29.67
C GLY A 155 0.32 11.57 29.01
N SER A 156 -0.30 12.57 28.36
CA SER A 156 0.42 13.67 27.71
C SER A 156 0.92 14.76 28.68
N ASP A 157 0.96 14.48 29.98
CA ASP A 157 1.44 15.44 30.97
C ASP A 157 2.93 15.76 30.77
N ALA A 158 3.29 17.03 30.94
CA ALA A 158 4.63 17.49 30.61
C ALA A 158 5.76 16.94 31.50
N TYR A 159 5.45 16.37 32.67
CA TYR A 159 6.48 15.97 33.64
C TYR A 159 7.38 14.84 33.13
N LEU A 160 6.85 13.82 32.44
CA LEU A 160 7.65 12.73 31.88
C LEU A 160 8.50 13.20 30.71
N ARG A 161 7.96 14.08 29.87
CA ARG A 161 8.72 14.78 28.82
C ARG A 161 9.92 15.51 29.44
N HIS A 162 9.69 16.38 30.41
CA HIS A 162 10.77 17.13 31.07
C HIS A 162 11.79 16.22 31.77
N ALA A 163 11.33 15.12 32.36
CA ALA A 163 12.20 14.13 32.99
C ALA A 163 13.14 13.44 31.98
N GLY A 164 12.66 13.14 30.78
CA GLY A 164 13.47 12.51 29.72
C GLY A 164 14.53 13.44 29.11
N GLN A 165 14.29 14.75 29.09
CA GLN A 165 15.18 15.74 28.44
C GLN A 165 16.43 16.10 29.24
N HIS A 166 16.40 15.94 30.57
CA HIS A 166 17.48 16.38 31.44
C HIS A 166 18.09 15.21 32.22
N GLY A 167 19.40 14.99 32.07
CA GLY A 167 20.10 13.83 32.65
C GLY A 167 20.03 13.67 34.18
N GLY A 168 19.61 14.72 34.91
CA GLY A 168 19.40 14.72 36.36
C GLY A 168 17.95 14.97 36.81
N ALA A 169 16.98 15.05 35.90
CA ALA A 169 15.60 15.39 36.24
C ALA A 169 14.80 14.28 36.93
N PHE A 170 15.38 13.08 37.07
CA PHE A 170 14.84 12.06 37.94
C PHE A 170 15.93 11.12 38.47
N SER A 171 15.61 10.41 39.55
CA SER A 171 16.40 9.30 40.06
C SER A 171 15.48 8.14 40.43
N ILE A 172 15.98 6.91 40.27
CA ILE A 172 15.24 5.70 40.62
C ILE A 172 15.82 5.19 41.94
N VAL A 173 14.98 5.08 42.97
CA VAL A 173 15.35 4.62 44.32
C VAL A 173 14.24 3.70 44.83
N ASP A 174 14.61 2.50 45.28
CA ASP A 174 13.69 1.52 45.89
C ASP A 174 12.41 1.27 45.06
N GLY A 175 12.56 1.06 43.75
CA GLY A 175 11.43 0.81 42.84
C GLY A 175 10.53 2.02 42.58
N ARG A 176 11.00 3.23 42.90
CA ARG A 176 10.27 4.49 42.69
C ARG A 176 11.07 5.47 41.86
N VAL A 177 10.37 6.23 41.02
CA VAL A 177 10.90 7.35 40.24
C VAL A 177 10.67 8.64 41.02
N LEU A 178 11.75 9.27 41.46
CA LEU A 178 11.73 10.57 42.11
C LEU A 178 12.03 11.65 41.07
N PHE A 179 11.03 12.49 40.78
CA PHE A 179 11.16 13.61 39.86
C PHE A 179 11.83 14.81 40.54
N LYS A 180 12.83 15.37 39.88
CA LYS A 180 13.60 16.56 40.29
C LYS A 180 13.35 17.68 39.29
N LEU A 181 12.10 18.11 39.23
CA LEU A 181 11.62 19.14 38.32
C LEU A 181 11.26 20.42 39.11
N ASP A 182 11.22 21.56 38.43
CA ASP A 182 10.86 22.86 39.05
C ASP A 182 9.48 22.83 39.73
N LYS A 183 8.54 22.08 39.15
CA LYS A 183 7.27 21.74 39.80
C LYS A 183 7.42 20.39 40.50
N PRO A 184 7.47 20.36 41.84
CA PRO A 184 7.63 19.11 42.57
C PRO A 184 6.45 18.18 42.31
N ARG A 185 6.75 16.88 42.15
CA ARG A 185 5.77 15.80 42.00
C ARG A 185 6.13 14.71 43.01
N GLU A 186 5.11 14.04 43.51
CA GLU A 186 5.32 12.92 44.43
C GLU A 186 6.06 11.77 43.73
N PRO A 187 6.88 10.99 44.46
CA PRO A 187 7.53 9.80 43.92
C PRO A 187 6.50 8.78 43.42
N MET A 188 6.63 8.39 42.16
CA MET A 188 5.77 7.38 41.54
C MET A 188 6.45 6.02 41.57
N ARG A 189 5.68 4.94 41.62
CA ARG A 189 6.22 3.60 41.41
C ARG A 189 6.63 3.44 39.94
N VAL A 190 7.59 2.56 39.67
CA VAL A 190 8.05 2.30 38.30
C VAL A 190 6.89 1.83 37.41
N GLU A 191 6.02 0.98 37.93
CA GLU A 191 4.87 0.44 37.20
C GLU A 191 3.89 1.55 36.81
N GLU A 192 3.65 2.51 37.71
CA GLU A 192 2.78 3.68 37.43
C GLU A 192 3.38 4.59 36.34
N VAL A 193 4.70 4.69 36.28
CA VAL A 193 5.39 5.45 35.22
C VAL A 193 5.27 4.72 33.88
N ILE A 194 5.48 3.41 33.85
CA ILE A 194 5.32 2.60 32.64
C ILE A 194 3.87 2.67 32.15
N ASP A 195 2.90 2.50 33.04
CA ASP A 195 1.48 2.59 32.74
C ASP A 195 1.11 3.96 32.15
N THR A 196 1.63 5.06 32.71
CA THR A 196 1.43 6.41 32.14
C THR A 196 2.00 6.53 30.72
N ILE A 197 3.16 5.93 30.45
CA ILE A 197 3.81 5.96 29.14
C ILE A 197 3.03 5.13 28.12
N PHE A 198 2.52 3.96 28.50
CA PHE A 198 1.66 3.14 27.64
C PHE A 198 0.33 3.83 27.37
N THR A 199 -0.28 4.42 28.40
CA THR A 199 -1.42 5.33 28.29
C THR A 199 -1.18 6.46 27.27
N PHE A 200 0.02 7.04 27.23
CA PHE A 200 0.38 8.05 26.23
C PHE A 200 0.48 7.45 24.82
N PHE A 201 1.16 6.30 24.66
CA PHE A 201 1.28 5.64 23.35
C PHE A 201 -0.06 5.16 22.78
N GLU A 202 -0.97 4.67 23.62
CA GLU A 202 -2.35 4.35 23.25
C GLU A 202 -3.06 5.57 22.68
N SER A 203 -3.04 6.66 23.44
CA SER A 203 -3.66 7.93 23.07
C SER A 203 -3.08 8.46 21.76
N LEU A 204 -1.76 8.37 21.59
CA LEU A 204 -1.08 8.81 20.38
C LEU A 204 -1.43 7.92 19.18
N ALA A 205 -1.39 6.59 19.33
CA ALA A 205 -1.71 5.66 18.25
C ALA A 205 -3.15 5.80 17.78
N ALA A 206 -4.10 5.90 18.72
CA ALA A 206 -5.52 6.10 18.41
C ALA A 206 -5.78 7.44 17.71
N THR A 207 -5.22 8.54 18.22
CA THR A 207 -5.44 9.87 17.65
C THR A 207 -4.71 10.07 16.32
N SER A 208 -3.51 9.51 16.15
CA SER A 208 -2.80 9.49 14.87
C SER A 208 -3.56 8.69 13.82
N TRP A 209 -4.01 7.48 14.15
CA TRP A 209 -4.79 6.65 13.23
C TRP A 209 -6.09 7.35 12.80
N ALA A 210 -6.81 7.93 13.75
CA ALA A 210 -8.06 8.65 13.48
C ALA A 210 -7.85 9.84 12.52
N LEU A 211 -6.78 10.62 12.72
CA LEU A 211 -6.43 11.74 11.85
C LEU A 211 -6.06 11.25 10.44
N SER A 212 -5.20 10.24 10.33
CA SER A 212 -4.82 9.64 9.05
C SER A 212 -6.04 9.10 8.29
N ASN A 213 -6.99 8.49 9.00
CA ASN A 213 -8.23 8.00 8.39
C ASN A 213 -9.12 9.12 7.87
N ALA A 214 -9.26 10.20 8.63
CA ALA A 214 -10.02 11.35 8.17
C ALA A 214 -9.37 12.02 6.94
N LEU A 215 -8.04 12.17 6.93
CA LEU A 215 -7.30 12.72 5.78
C LEU A 215 -7.47 11.85 4.53
N SER A 216 -7.30 10.52 4.67
CA SER A 216 -7.48 9.58 3.56
C SER A 216 -8.90 9.61 2.99
N ASN A 217 -9.92 9.63 3.84
CA ASN A 217 -11.32 9.77 3.39
C ASN A 217 -11.62 11.12 2.71
N ALA A 218 -10.87 12.17 3.05
CA ALA A 218 -10.96 13.47 2.39
C ALA A 218 -10.15 13.54 1.09
N GLY A 219 -9.50 12.45 0.66
CA GLY A 219 -8.64 12.42 -0.52
C GLY A 219 -7.32 13.19 -0.33
N ILE A 220 -6.88 13.36 0.92
CA ILE A 220 -5.63 14.05 1.26
C ILE A 220 -4.57 13.00 1.58
N GLU A 221 -3.53 12.96 0.76
CA GLU A 221 -2.43 12.01 0.95
C GLU A 221 -1.39 12.56 1.93
N VAL A 222 -0.95 11.70 2.84
CA VAL A 222 0.23 11.92 3.68
C VAL A 222 1.33 11.03 3.10
N PRO A 223 2.26 11.58 2.31
CA PRO A 223 3.24 10.76 1.62
C PRO A 223 4.19 10.09 2.61
N THR A 224 4.54 8.83 2.37
CA THR A 224 5.64 8.18 3.08
C THR A 224 6.81 8.09 2.11
N PRO A 225 7.90 8.86 2.32
CA PRO A 225 9.07 8.79 1.46
C PRO A 225 9.62 7.35 1.36
N ASP A 226 10.06 6.92 0.18
CA ASP A 226 10.57 5.56 -0.06
C ASP A 226 11.70 5.16 0.91
N ALA A 227 12.57 6.12 1.25
CA ALA A 227 13.66 5.90 2.20
C ALA A 227 13.14 5.60 3.62
N ASP A 228 12.08 6.29 4.05
CA ASP A 228 11.45 6.09 5.36
C ASP A 228 10.68 4.77 5.37
N ALA A 229 9.96 4.44 4.28
CA ALA A 229 9.26 3.17 4.10
C ALA A 229 10.21 1.96 4.16
N ALA A 230 11.39 2.07 3.53
CA ALA A 230 12.43 1.06 3.60
C ALA A 230 13.01 0.95 5.03
N TYR A 231 13.25 2.10 5.68
CA TYR A 231 13.79 2.16 7.05
C TYR A 231 12.87 1.49 8.08
N ILE A 232 11.55 1.69 7.99
CA ILE A 232 10.55 1.05 8.88
C ILE A 232 10.23 -0.40 8.53
N GLY A 233 10.85 -0.94 7.49
CA GLY A 233 10.55 -2.27 7.02
C GLY A 233 9.11 -2.41 6.52
N MET A 234 8.49 -1.33 6.00
CA MET A 234 7.26 -1.36 5.21
C MET A 234 7.59 -0.94 3.77
N SER A 235 8.55 -1.64 3.15
CA SER A 235 8.83 -1.44 1.72
C SER A 235 7.56 -1.74 0.91
N LYS A 236 7.46 -1.15 -0.28
CA LYS A 236 6.32 -1.36 -1.19
C LYS A 236 6.06 -2.86 -1.44
N PHE A 237 7.13 -3.63 -1.56
CA PHE A 237 7.09 -5.08 -1.65
C PHE A 237 6.44 -5.76 -0.42
N LYS A 238 6.74 -5.31 0.79
CA LYS A 238 6.15 -5.88 2.01
C LYS A 238 4.66 -5.54 2.13
N THR A 239 4.28 -4.30 1.83
CA THR A 239 2.86 -3.90 1.74
C THR A 239 2.13 -4.77 0.72
N ALA A 240 2.79 -5.06 -0.39
CA ALA A 240 2.28 -5.91 -1.43
C ALA A 240 2.04 -7.36 -0.98
N ALA A 241 3.03 -7.96 -0.33
CA ALA A 241 2.91 -9.30 0.24
C ALA A 241 1.81 -9.40 1.33
N LEU A 242 1.64 -8.35 2.14
CA LEU A 242 0.60 -8.29 3.17
C LEU A 242 -0.80 -8.21 2.57
N TRP A 243 -1.01 -7.34 1.57
CA TRP A 243 -2.30 -7.24 0.86
C TRP A 243 -2.68 -8.57 0.20
N LEU A 244 -1.70 -9.25 -0.37
CA LEU A 244 -1.91 -10.55 -0.99
C LEU A 244 -2.34 -11.64 -0.02
N SER A 245 -1.73 -11.65 1.15
CA SER A 245 -2.08 -12.57 2.23
C SER A 245 -3.52 -12.34 2.70
N ASP A 246 -3.96 -11.08 2.75
CA ASP A 246 -5.33 -10.69 3.15
C ASP A 246 -6.41 -11.13 2.15
N ARG A 247 -6.13 -11.10 0.83
CA ARG A 247 -7.11 -11.50 -0.19
C ARG A 247 -7.35 -13.01 -0.28
N GLY A 248 -6.70 -13.79 0.58
CA GLY A 248 -6.85 -15.25 0.61
C GLY A 248 -6.09 -15.96 -0.52
N GLU A 249 -5.13 -15.27 -1.13
CA GLU A 249 -4.36 -15.77 -2.28
C GLU A 249 -3.19 -16.68 -1.84
N GLY A 250 -3.03 -16.88 -0.53
CA GLY A 250 -2.16 -17.88 0.06
C GLY A 250 -0.70 -17.66 -0.27
N VAL A 251 -0.12 -16.50 0.07
CA VAL A 251 1.31 -16.25 -0.12
C VAL A 251 2.13 -17.20 0.76
N CYS A 252 2.73 -18.22 0.15
CA CYS A 252 3.61 -19.16 0.83
C CYS A 252 5.02 -18.62 0.98
N ARG A 253 5.49 -17.87 -0.03
CA ARG A 253 6.78 -17.18 -0.02
C ARG A 253 6.67 -15.92 -0.86
N SER A 254 7.32 -14.87 -0.39
CA SER A 254 7.53 -13.66 -1.17
C SER A 254 9.00 -13.23 -1.01
N GLU A 255 9.65 -12.81 -2.09
CA GLU A 255 11.00 -12.26 -2.05
C GLU A 255 11.15 -11.00 -2.91
N GLU A 256 11.87 -10.01 -2.39
CA GLU A 256 12.29 -8.82 -3.12
C GLU A 256 13.73 -9.01 -3.61
N LYS A 257 13.94 -8.90 -4.93
CA LYS A 257 15.24 -8.94 -5.59
C LYS A 257 15.50 -7.62 -6.31
N ASP A 258 16.75 -7.40 -6.72
CA ASP A 258 17.13 -6.21 -7.50
C ASP A 258 16.24 -6.07 -8.76
N ASN A 259 15.35 -5.07 -8.75
CA ASN A 259 14.36 -4.77 -9.79
C ASN A 259 13.29 -5.84 -10.08
N ALA A 260 13.10 -6.83 -9.20
CA ALA A 260 12.09 -7.87 -9.38
C ALA A 260 11.41 -8.29 -8.08
N TRP A 261 10.10 -8.56 -8.14
CA TRP A 261 9.34 -9.13 -7.02
C TRP A 261 8.91 -10.55 -7.34
N GLU A 262 9.08 -11.46 -6.38
CA GLU A 262 8.76 -12.87 -6.51
C GLU A 262 7.66 -13.27 -5.53
N PHE A 263 6.60 -13.93 -6.03
CA PHE A 263 5.52 -14.47 -5.22
C PHE A 263 5.28 -15.96 -5.50
N ASP A 264 5.23 -16.77 -4.45
CA ASP A 264 4.83 -18.18 -4.44
C ASP A 264 3.44 -18.28 -3.78
N LEU A 265 2.43 -18.65 -4.56
CA LEU A 265 1.00 -18.53 -4.18
C LEU A 265 0.30 -19.89 -4.12
N ASP A 266 -0.48 -20.13 -3.06
CA ASP A 266 -1.31 -21.35 -2.83
C ASP A 266 -2.77 -21.18 -3.32
N GLY A 267 -3.17 -19.95 -3.66
CA GLY A 267 -4.51 -19.60 -4.11
C GLY A 267 -5.00 -20.31 -5.39
N VAL A 268 -6.32 -20.27 -5.61
CA VAL A 268 -7.02 -20.89 -6.76
C VAL A 268 -7.43 -19.85 -7.82
N GLY A 269 -7.23 -18.54 -7.59
CA GLY A 269 -7.65 -17.45 -8.48
C GLY A 269 -6.58 -16.38 -8.74
N GLY A 270 -6.84 -15.50 -9.71
CA GLY A 270 -6.45 -14.08 -9.63
C GLY A 270 -4.98 -13.66 -9.68
N VAL A 271 -4.00 -14.53 -9.96
CA VAL A 271 -2.55 -14.22 -9.96
C VAL A 271 -2.18 -12.94 -10.75
N SER A 272 -2.93 -12.62 -11.81
CA SER A 272 -2.73 -11.42 -12.62
C SER A 272 -3.21 -10.13 -11.91
N GLU A 273 -4.37 -10.16 -11.22
CA GLU A 273 -5.03 -9.03 -10.51
C GLU A 273 -4.28 -8.54 -9.26
N ILE A 274 -3.50 -9.46 -8.73
CA ILE A 274 -2.58 -9.33 -7.62
C ILE A 274 -1.35 -8.50 -8.00
N ALA A 275 -0.62 -8.92 -9.05
CA ALA A 275 0.55 -8.21 -9.55
C ALA A 275 0.16 -6.80 -10.07
N LEU A 276 -1.05 -6.72 -10.63
CA LEU A 276 -1.79 -5.53 -11.07
C LEU A 276 -1.95 -4.46 -10.00
N THR A 277 -2.52 -4.82 -8.86
CA THR A 277 -2.87 -3.87 -7.80
C THR A 277 -1.63 -3.32 -7.11
N LEU A 278 -0.56 -4.11 -7.08
CA LEU A 278 0.71 -3.79 -6.44
C LEU A 278 1.60 -2.89 -7.31
N ALA A 279 1.41 -2.96 -8.63
CA ALA A 279 2.09 -2.11 -9.60
C ALA A 279 1.49 -0.70 -9.74
N MET A 280 0.22 -0.52 -9.37
CA MET A 280 -0.50 0.75 -9.55
C MET A 280 -0.32 1.73 -8.37
N ALA A 281 0.46 1.40 -7.34
CA ALA A 281 0.63 2.19 -6.11
C ALA A 281 1.85 3.16 -6.09
N GLU A 282 2.30 3.61 -7.27
CA GLU A 282 3.26 4.71 -7.54
C GLU A 282 4.79 4.60 -7.24
N GLY A 283 5.56 5.10 -8.22
CA GLY A 283 6.90 5.70 -8.08
C GLY A 283 8.08 4.91 -8.64
N THR A 284 8.48 3.86 -7.95
CA THR A 284 9.71 3.07 -8.18
C THR A 284 9.30 1.61 -8.27
N LEU A 285 8.75 1.27 -9.43
CA LEU A 285 8.17 -0.05 -9.66
C LEU A 285 9.26 -1.05 -10.05
N PRO A 286 9.16 -2.32 -9.62
CA PRO A 286 10.04 -3.36 -10.15
C PRO A 286 9.86 -3.44 -11.67
N HIS A 287 10.91 -3.78 -12.40
CA HIS A 287 10.79 -3.97 -13.85
C HIS A 287 10.02 -5.25 -14.17
N GLN A 288 9.99 -6.19 -13.23
CA GLN A 288 9.49 -7.53 -13.45
C GLN A 288 8.78 -8.06 -12.20
N ILE A 289 7.68 -8.78 -12.41
CA ILE A 289 7.01 -9.56 -11.39
C ILE A 289 7.08 -11.02 -11.81
N SER A 290 7.55 -11.87 -10.90
CA SER A 290 7.64 -13.31 -11.11
C SER A 290 6.65 -14.01 -10.18
N VAL A 291 5.82 -14.90 -10.74
CA VAL A 291 4.86 -15.66 -9.94
C VAL A 291 4.95 -17.14 -10.23
N GLN A 292 4.85 -17.96 -9.19
CA GLN A 292 4.64 -19.40 -9.33
C GLN A 292 3.56 -19.89 -8.36
N ARG A 293 3.06 -21.09 -8.62
CA ARG A 293 2.15 -21.77 -7.71
C ARG A 293 2.94 -22.57 -6.68
N HIS A 294 2.49 -22.55 -5.42
CA HIS A 294 3.09 -23.32 -4.35
C HIS A 294 3.16 -24.81 -4.70
N ALA A 295 4.30 -25.42 -4.35
CA ALA A 295 4.64 -26.80 -4.67
C ALA A 295 4.64 -27.18 -6.17
N SER A 296 4.53 -26.21 -7.09
CA SER A 296 4.67 -26.47 -8.51
C SER A 296 6.14 -26.69 -8.91
N THR A 297 6.35 -27.56 -9.89
CA THR A 297 7.64 -27.71 -10.58
C THR A 297 7.72 -26.86 -11.85
N ASP A 298 6.69 -26.06 -12.12
CA ASP A 298 6.65 -25.19 -13.29
C ASP A 298 7.66 -24.06 -13.16
N PRO A 299 8.20 -23.55 -14.29
CA PRO A 299 8.98 -22.32 -14.27
C PRO A 299 8.13 -21.15 -13.76
N TRP A 300 8.79 -20.19 -13.11
CA TRP A 300 8.20 -18.91 -12.76
C TRP A 300 7.59 -18.24 -14.00
N LEU A 301 6.38 -17.70 -13.85
CA LEU A 301 5.77 -16.80 -14.81
C LEU A 301 6.35 -15.41 -14.59
N GLU A 302 7.11 -14.96 -15.56
CA GLU A 302 7.79 -13.68 -15.60
C GLU A 302 6.95 -12.67 -16.37
N ILE A 303 6.55 -11.58 -15.71
CA ILE A 303 5.67 -10.53 -16.25
C ILE A 303 6.43 -9.20 -16.23
N PRO A 304 6.80 -8.64 -17.40
CA PRO A 304 7.34 -7.30 -17.50
C PRO A 304 6.30 -6.25 -17.12
N LEU A 305 6.63 -5.39 -16.17
CA LEU A 305 5.63 -4.53 -15.57
C LEU A 305 5.21 -3.36 -16.46
N ASP A 306 6.13 -2.83 -17.25
CA ASP A 306 5.85 -1.79 -18.25
C ASP A 306 4.80 -2.24 -19.27
N MET A 307 4.91 -3.48 -19.75
CA MET A 307 3.96 -4.09 -20.68
C MET A 307 2.62 -4.38 -20.02
N TYR A 308 2.65 -4.73 -18.74
CA TYR A 308 1.48 -4.91 -17.93
C TYR A 308 0.69 -3.59 -17.78
N ILE A 309 1.36 -2.50 -17.36
CA ILE A 309 0.76 -1.17 -17.19
C ILE A 309 0.17 -0.67 -18.52
N ALA A 310 0.91 -0.79 -19.62
CA ALA A 310 0.42 -0.38 -20.94
C ALA A 310 -0.85 -1.15 -21.38
N HIS A 311 -1.05 -2.37 -20.89
CA HIS A 311 -2.29 -3.12 -21.10
C HIS A 311 -3.42 -2.66 -20.18
N ALA A 312 -3.13 -2.43 -18.90
CA ALA A 312 -4.11 -1.95 -17.93
C ALA A 312 -4.68 -0.56 -18.30
N ASP A 313 -3.84 0.35 -18.82
CA ASP A 313 -4.29 1.64 -19.33
C ASP A 313 -5.31 1.51 -20.48
N MET A 314 -5.29 0.40 -21.21
CA MET A 314 -6.26 0.12 -22.27
C MET A 314 -7.63 -0.33 -21.74
N LEU A 315 -7.72 -0.76 -20.47
CA LEU A 315 -8.97 -1.14 -19.82
C LEU A 315 -9.73 0.08 -19.27
N SER A 316 -9.04 1.17 -18.96
CA SER A 316 -9.61 2.37 -18.33
C SER A 316 -10.13 3.41 -19.33
N ALA A 317 -9.68 3.36 -20.59
CA ALA A 317 -10.06 4.28 -21.65
C ALA A 317 -10.98 3.63 -22.71
N GLU A 318 -11.75 4.44 -23.45
CA GLU A 318 -12.60 3.99 -24.56
C GLU A 318 -11.73 3.57 -25.77
N HIS A 319 -11.16 2.38 -25.71
CA HIS A 319 -10.37 1.78 -26.79
C HIS A 319 -11.19 0.89 -27.69
N THR A 320 -10.74 0.75 -28.95
CA THR A 320 -11.38 -0.18 -29.88
C THR A 320 -11.07 -1.63 -29.50
N PRO A 321 -11.98 -2.58 -29.76
CA PRO A 321 -11.73 -4.01 -29.50
C PRO A 321 -10.44 -4.54 -30.18
N SER A 322 -10.06 -3.98 -31.32
CA SER A 322 -8.83 -4.31 -32.03
C SER A 322 -7.57 -3.83 -31.30
N GLU A 323 -7.60 -2.65 -30.68
CA GLU A 323 -6.49 -2.14 -29.86
C GLU A 323 -6.33 -3.00 -28.60
N PHE A 324 -7.45 -3.36 -27.97
CA PHE A 324 -7.45 -4.27 -26.82
C PHE A 324 -6.81 -5.63 -27.17
N LEU A 325 -7.23 -6.25 -28.27
CA LEU A 325 -6.68 -7.53 -28.76
C LEU A 325 -5.16 -7.46 -28.99
N ILE A 326 -4.68 -6.38 -29.63
CA ILE A 326 -3.25 -6.18 -29.89
C ILE A 326 -2.48 -5.96 -28.59
N SER A 327 -3.03 -5.17 -27.67
CA SER A 327 -2.43 -4.92 -26.36
C SER A 327 -2.29 -6.22 -25.56
N LEU A 328 -3.33 -7.05 -25.53
CA LEU A 328 -3.32 -8.34 -24.87
C LEU A 328 -2.29 -9.31 -25.49
N LEU A 329 -2.20 -9.36 -26.82
CA LEU A 329 -1.21 -10.18 -27.51
C LEU A 329 0.24 -9.71 -27.23
N LYS A 330 0.48 -8.40 -27.16
CA LYS A 330 1.78 -7.84 -26.76
C LYS A 330 2.15 -8.26 -25.34
N LEU A 331 1.22 -8.15 -24.39
CA LEU A 331 1.43 -8.58 -23.01
C LEU A 331 1.82 -10.07 -22.97
N ARG A 332 1.04 -10.95 -23.61
CA ARG A 332 1.34 -12.40 -23.64
C ARG A 332 2.67 -12.72 -24.33
N ALA A 333 3.05 -11.98 -25.37
CA ALA A 333 4.31 -12.19 -26.06
C ALA A 333 5.53 -11.74 -25.24
N SER A 334 5.32 -10.81 -24.30
CA SER A 334 6.35 -10.32 -23.38
C SER A 334 6.47 -11.12 -22.09
N CYS A 335 5.38 -11.79 -21.65
CA CYS A 335 5.43 -12.69 -20.52
C CYS A 335 6.16 -14.00 -20.88
N HIS A 336 6.97 -14.52 -19.96
CA HIS A 336 7.74 -15.76 -20.15
C HIS A 336 7.44 -16.79 -19.06
N SER A 337 7.46 -18.06 -19.42
CA SER A 337 7.54 -19.17 -18.46
C SER A 337 8.80 -19.97 -18.79
N GLY A 338 9.86 -19.74 -17.99
CA GLY A 338 11.20 -20.21 -18.31
C GLY A 338 11.70 -19.59 -19.62
N SER A 339 12.16 -20.40 -20.58
CA SER A 339 12.70 -19.89 -21.85
C SER A 339 11.64 -19.65 -22.93
N GLN A 340 10.36 -19.85 -22.64
CA GLN A 340 9.29 -19.81 -23.64
C GLN A 340 8.38 -18.61 -23.39
N PRO A 341 8.03 -17.82 -24.42
CA PRO A 341 7.00 -16.80 -24.29
C PRO A 341 5.64 -17.45 -24.03
N LEU A 342 4.77 -16.74 -23.32
CA LEU A 342 3.42 -17.23 -23.02
C LEU A 342 2.52 -17.24 -24.27
N ALA A 343 2.79 -16.32 -25.22
CA ALA A 343 2.11 -16.31 -26.51
C ALA A 343 2.47 -17.54 -27.33
N GLY A 344 1.48 -18.39 -27.59
CA GLY A 344 1.62 -19.55 -28.46
C GLY A 344 1.11 -19.29 -29.89
N SER A 345 1.33 -20.24 -30.79
CA SER A 345 0.80 -20.19 -32.16
C SER A 345 -0.72 -20.05 -32.22
N GLY A 346 -1.44 -20.57 -31.23
CA GLY A 346 -2.89 -20.38 -31.10
C GLY A 346 -3.29 -18.91 -30.90
N ASP A 347 -2.55 -18.18 -30.08
CA ASP A 347 -2.81 -16.75 -29.81
C ASP A 347 -2.62 -15.91 -31.07
N PHE A 348 -1.53 -16.18 -31.82
CA PHE A 348 -1.30 -15.53 -33.10
C PHE A 348 -2.39 -15.87 -34.13
N ARG A 349 -2.77 -17.16 -34.25
CA ARG A 349 -3.83 -17.59 -35.18
C ARG A 349 -5.17 -16.92 -34.86
N TYR A 350 -5.55 -16.84 -33.60
CA TYR A 350 -6.78 -16.16 -33.18
C TYR A 350 -6.75 -14.67 -33.55
N ALA A 351 -5.68 -13.96 -33.19
CA ALA A 351 -5.56 -12.52 -33.49
C ALA A 351 -5.56 -12.25 -35.01
N ILE A 352 -4.84 -13.07 -35.79
CA ILE A 352 -4.81 -13.00 -37.24
C ILE A 352 -6.20 -13.28 -37.83
N ALA A 353 -6.93 -14.24 -37.28
CA ALA A 353 -8.26 -14.61 -37.76
C ALA A 353 -9.29 -13.51 -37.53
N VAL A 354 -9.35 -12.94 -36.32
CA VAL A 354 -10.24 -11.81 -36.01
C VAL A 354 -9.96 -10.64 -36.95
N LEU A 355 -8.70 -10.16 -37.00
CA LEU A 355 -8.33 -9.01 -37.83
C LEU A 355 -8.47 -9.31 -39.33
N GLY A 356 -8.12 -10.52 -39.74
CA GLY A 356 -8.18 -10.98 -41.13
C GLY A 356 -9.62 -11.01 -41.66
N LEU A 357 -10.59 -11.43 -40.86
CA LEU A 357 -12.00 -11.41 -41.24
C LEU A 357 -12.48 -9.98 -41.55
N PHE A 358 -12.10 -8.99 -40.74
CA PHE A 358 -12.40 -7.58 -41.00
C PHE A 358 -11.75 -7.08 -42.30
N ILE A 359 -10.46 -7.37 -42.51
CA ILE A 359 -9.73 -6.98 -43.73
C ILE A 359 -10.39 -7.60 -44.98
N LEU A 360 -10.73 -8.88 -44.94
CA LEU A 360 -11.38 -9.57 -46.05
C LEU A 360 -12.85 -9.13 -46.26
N ASN A 361 -13.43 -8.42 -45.29
CA ASN A 361 -14.72 -7.73 -45.40
C ASN A 361 -14.57 -6.24 -45.79
N SER A 362 -13.39 -5.85 -46.28
CA SER A 362 -13.06 -4.50 -46.78
C SER A 362 -12.80 -3.44 -45.71
N ASP A 363 -12.60 -3.82 -44.46
CA ASP A 363 -12.11 -2.88 -43.44
C ASP A 363 -10.58 -2.78 -43.47
N VAL A 364 -10.09 -1.76 -44.17
CA VAL A 364 -8.66 -1.51 -44.34
C VAL A 364 -7.99 -0.94 -43.09
N THR A 365 -8.76 -0.44 -42.10
CA THR A 365 -8.18 0.14 -40.87
C THR A 365 -7.43 -0.92 -40.04
N MET A 366 -7.85 -2.18 -40.16
CA MET A 366 -7.24 -3.35 -39.51
C MET A 366 -5.88 -3.75 -40.08
N ILE A 367 -5.48 -3.24 -41.26
CA ILE A 367 -4.15 -3.53 -41.85
C ILE A 367 -3.01 -3.06 -40.94
N ARG A 368 -3.18 -1.93 -40.24
CA ARG A 368 -2.19 -1.46 -39.27
C ARG A 368 -2.02 -2.46 -38.11
N HIS A 369 -3.12 -3.05 -37.67
CA HIS A 369 -3.14 -3.96 -36.52
C HIS A 369 -2.53 -5.32 -36.90
N ILE A 370 -2.92 -5.89 -38.05
CA ILE A 370 -2.37 -7.17 -38.49
C ILE A 370 -0.86 -7.11 -38.76
N ARG A 371 -0.33 -5.95 -39.17
CA ARG A 371 1.12 -5.73 -39.29
C ARG A 371 1.84 -5.71 -37.95
N GLN A 372 1.19 -5.25 -36.87
CA GLN A 372 1.75 -5.37 -35.53
C GLN A 372 1.82 -6.84 -35.10
N VAL A 373 0.79 -7.63 -35.44
CA VAL A 373 0.81 -9.09 -35.22
C VAL A 373 1.94 -9.76 -36.01
N GLU A 374 2.20 -9.33 -37.24
CA GLU A 374 3.31 -9.86 -38.06
C GLU A 374 4.67 -9.64 -37.38
N VAL A 375 4.90 -8.46 -36.80
CA VAL A 375 6.14 -8.18 -36.07
C VAL A 375 6.28 -9.08 -34.84
N LEU A 376 5.20 -9.25 -34.06
CA LEU A 376 5.21 -10.12 -32.89
C LEU A 376 5.43 -11.60 -33.26
N ALA A 377 4.73 -12.09 -34.30
CA ALA A 377 4.89 -13.46 -34.81
C ALA A 377 6.32 -13.72 -35.32
N ARG A 378 6.93 -12.72 -35.98
CA ARG A 378 8.33 -12.80 -36.43
C ARG A 378 9.30 -12.90 -35.26
N ASN A 379 9.10 -12.12 -34.21
CA ASN A 379 9.93 -12.18 -33.01
C ASN A 379 9.77 -13.53 -32.29
N ALA A 380 8.58 -14.12 -32.33
CA ALA A 380 8.30 -15.45 -31.79
C ALA A 380 8.75 -16.61 -32.70
N GLY A 381 9.21 -16.33 -33.92
CA GLY A 381 9.60 -17.36 -34.90
C GLY A 381 8.43 -18.14 -35.52
N ASP A 382 7.18 -17.65 -35.40
CA ASP A 382 6.01 -18.32 -35.96
C ASP A 382 5.85 -18.03 -37.47
N LEU A 383 6.52 -18.85 -38.28
CA LEU A 383 6.53 -18.73 -39.73
C LEU A 383 5.13 -18.98 -40.35
N ASP A 384 4.30 -19.79 -39.71
CA ASP A 384 2.97 -20.10 -40.24
C ASP A 384 1.98 -18.95 -40.02
N ALA A 385 2.09 -18.27 -38.88
CA ALA A 385 1.40 -17.00 -38.64
C ALA A 385 1.78 -15.94 -39.68
N ILE A 386 3.08 -15.80 -40.00
CA ILE A 386 3.55 -14.85 -41.02
C ILE A 386 2.96 -15.18 -42.39
N LYS A 387 2.97 -16.46 -42.81
CA LYS A 387 2.38 -16.89 -44.08
C LYS A 387 0.88 -16.56 -44.15
N LEU A 388 0.15 -16.83 -43.08
CA LEU A 388 -1.30 -16.57 -43.01
C LEU A 388 -1.60 -15.07 -43.15
N ILE A 389 -0.81 -14.20 -42.51
CA ILE A 389 -0.94 -12.74 -42.65
C ILE A 389 -0.69 -12.31 -44.10
N HIS A 390 0.36 -12.84 -44.73
CA HIS A 390 0.66 -12.50 -46.13
C HIS A 390 -0.44 -12.96 -47.08
N GLU A 391 -1.05 -14.13 -46.83
CA GLU A 391 -2.19 -14.62 -47.59
C GLU A 391 -3.41 -13.68 -47.46
N ILE A 392 -3.75 -13.26 -46.24
CA ILE A 392 -4.84 -12.28 -45.99
C ILE A 392 -4.57 -10.97 -46.71
N LEU A 393 -3.35 -10.43 -46.60
CA LEU A 393 -2.98 -9.16 -47.25
C LEU A 393 -2.97 -9.29 -48.78
N LEU A 394 -2.60 -10.44 -49.33
CA LEU A 394 -2.67 -10.70 -50.76
C LEU A 394 -4.13 -10.73 -51.25
N GLN A 395 -5.00 -11.48 -50.56
CA GLN A 395 -6.41 -11.63 -50.91
C GLN A 395 -7.22 -10.33 -50.76
N SER A 396 -6.80 -9.43 -49.87
CA SER A 396 -7.40 -8.09 -49.80
C SER A 396 -7.09 -7.21 -51.02
N ARG A 397 -5.98 -7.51 -51.74
CA ARG A 397 -5.55 -6.79 -52.95
C ARG A 397 -6.04 -7.46 -54.23
N VAL A 398 -5.89 -8.78 -54.32
CA VAL A 398 -6.26 -9.60 -55.47
C VAL A 398 -7.63 -10.20 -55.16
N LYS A 399 -8.69 -9.63 -55.73
CA LYS A 399 -10.10 -9.99 -55.44
C LYS A 399 -10.52 -11.36 -56.01
N ASP A 400 -9.78 -12.43 -55.72
CA ASP A 400 -10.19 -13.80 -56.02
C ASP A 400 -11.27 -14.24 -55.01
N ARG A 401 -12.52 -14.30 -55.48
CA ARG A 401 -13.67 -14.63 -54.64
C ARG A 401 -13.62 -16.05 -54.07
N HIS A 402 -13.07 -17.02 -54.81
CA HIS A 402 -13.02 -18.41 -54.37
C HIS A 402 -11.93 -18.63 -53.33
N ALA A 403 -10.76 -18.02 -53.52
CA ALA A 403 -9.69 -18.05 -52.53
C ALA A 403 -10.09 -17.31 -51.24
N ALA A 404 -10.67 -16.11 -51.36
CA ALA A 404 -11.13 -15.34 -50.20
C ALA A 404 -12.23 -16.06 -49.41
N HIS A 405 -13.16 -16.76 -50.06
CA HIS A 405 -14.20 -17.52 -49.36
C HIS A 405 -13.63 -18.69 -48.55
N ARG A 406 -12.68 -19.44 -49.12
CA ARG A 406 -12.00 -20.54 -48.40
C ARG A 406 -11.23 -20.03 -47.20
N LEU A 407 -10.47 -18.95 -47.39
CA LEU A 407 -9.72 -18.32 -46.30
C LEU A 407 -10.65 -17.82 -45.18
N LYS A 408 -11.76 -17.14 -45.51
CA LYS A 408 -12.77 -16.74 -44.51
C LYS A 408 -13.33 -17.92 -43.72
N ALA A 409 -13.57 -19.08 -44.35
CA ALA A 409 -14.06 -20.26 -43.66
C ALA A 409 -13.05 -20.76 -42.62
N GLN A 410 -11.77 -20.85 -43.00
CA GLN A 410 -10.68 -21.23 -42.11
C GLN A 410 -10.50 -20.24 -40.94
N LEU A 411 -10.55 -18.93 -41.20
CA LEU A 411 -10.43 -17.92 -40.13
C LEU A 411 -11.62 -17.98 -39.16
N ASN A 412 -12.84 -18.21 -39.65
CA ASN A 412 -14.01 -18.38 -38.77
C ASN A 412 -13.90 -19.62 -37.87
N GLU A 413 -13.27 -20.69 -38.35
CA GLU A 413 -12.98 -21.89 -37.54
C GLU A 413 -12.00 -21.55 -36.41
N TYR A 414 -10.92 -20.83 -36.71
CA TYR A 414 -9.97 -20.38 -35.69
C TYR A 414 -10.58 -19.47 -34.64
N VAL A 415 -11.51 -18.57 -35.00
CA VAL A 415 -12.21 -17.71 -34.03
C VAL A 415 -13.16 -18.52 -33.14
N ARG A 416 -13.71 -19.64 -33.62
CA ARG A 416 -14.62 -20.49 -32.84
C ARG A 416 -13.89 -21.42 -31.87
N GLU A 417 -12.70 -21.87 -32.24
CA GLU A 417 -11.93 -22.87 -31.48
C GLU A 417 -10.97 -22.25 -30.47
N LEU A 418 -10.59 -20.98 -30.68
CA LEU A 418 -9.55 -20.31 -29.91
C LEU A 418 -10.12 -19.06 -29.24
N GLU A 419 -9.60 -18.74 -28.07
CA GLU A 419 -9.86 -17.49 -27.36
C GLU A 419 -8.54 -16.97 -26.79
N LEU A 420 -8.42 -15.65 -26.67
CA LEU A 420 -7.25 -14.99 -26.10
C LEU A 420 -7.62 -14.49 -24.70
N ASN A 421 -7.00 -15.08 -23.67
CA ASN A 421 -7.25 -14.74 -22.28
C ASN A 421 -6.04 -14.00 -21.67
N LEU A 422 -6.26 -13.33 -20.54
CA LEU A 422 -5.19 -12.76 -19.71
C LEU A 422 -4.13 -13.82 -19.38
N PRO A 423 -2.90 -13.41 -19.00
CA PRO A 423 -1.87 -14.34 -18.55
C PRO A 423 -2.38 -15.18 -17.38
N GLU A 424 -2.90 -16.36 -17.71
CA GLU A 424 -3.14 -17.47 -16.81
C GLU A 424 -2.09 -18.53 -17.12
N SER A 425 -1.48 -19.09 -16.08
CA SER A 425 -0.59 -20.24 -16.24
C SER A 425 -1.33 -21.34 -16.99
N THR A 426 -0.74 -21.85 -18.07
CA THR A 426 -1.32 -22.90 -18.91
C THR A 426 -1.51 -24.25 -18.20
N ARG A 427 -1.14 -24.35 -16.91
CA ARG A 427 -1.39 -25.51 -16.03
C ARG A 427 -2.48 -25.29 -14.97
N VAL A 428 -3.14 -24.14 -14.92
CA VAL A 428 -4.26 -23.88 -14.00
C VAL A 428 -5.45 -23.36 -14.79
N ARG A 429 -6.41 -24.24 -15.07
CA ARG A 429 -7.74 -23.83 -15.54
C ARG A 429 -8.57 -23.40 -14.34
N ILE A 430 -9.08 -22.17 -14.34
CA ILE A 430 -10.25 -21.83 -13.54
C ILE A 430 -11.46 -22.41 -14.30
N GLN A 431 -12.10 -23.43 -13.74
CA GLN A 431 -13.44 -23.80 -14.20
C GLN A 431 -14.38 -22.65 -13.83
N ARG A 432 -15.04 -22.07 -14.83
CA ARG A 432 -16.21 -21.20 -14.62
C ARG A 432 -17.39 -22.01 -14.11
#